data_AF-A0A0D5M9U4-F1
#
_entry.id   AF-A0A0D5M9U4-F1
#
_cell.length_a   1.000
_cell.length_b   1.000
_cell.length_c   1.000
_cell.angle_alpha   90.00
_cell.angle_beta   90.00
_cell.angle_gamma   90.00
#
_symmetry.space_group_name_H-M   'P 1'
#
loop_
_entity.id
_entity.type
_entity.pdbx_description
1 polymer ?
#
loop_
_entity_poly.entity_id
_entity_poly.type
_entity_poly.pdbx_seq_one_letter_code
_entity_poly.pdbx_strand_id
1 'polypeptide(L)'
;MSTNTTASTIEQRAYGYAASSFLTFVGEWDSAEKHYEAYTKLLEHYNDYAELDDNIALVWQPFEQGHLDDLLHQIDDMAQAIIGQVEQSLADVKSGLVSAAIDCELPDDYRDLDMKALAESGAESTT
;
A
#
# COMPACT_ATOMS: atom_id res chain seq x y z
N MET A 1 -4.99 20.07 -10.84
CA MET A 1 -6.11 19.87 -9.90
C MET A 1 -6.75 18.55 -10.27
N SER A 2 -6.27 17.46 -9.66
CA SER A 2 -6.71 16.10 -9.99
C SER A 2 -7.93 15.71 -9.15
N THR A 3 -8.82 15.00 -9.79
CA THR A 3 -10.11 14.51 -9.30
C THR A 3 -9.95 13.62 -8.07
N ASN A 4 -10.64 14.00 -6.99
CA ASN A 4 -10.72 13.29 -5.73
C ASN A 4 -11.43 11.93 -5.93
N THR A 5 -10.70 10.93 -6.39
CA THR A 5 -11.11 9.53 -6.32
C THR A 5 -10.51 9.02 -5.03
N THR A 6 -11.36 8.67 -4.05
CA THR A 6 -10.89 8.13 -2.77
C THR A 6 -10.06 6.87 -3.07
N ALA A 7 -8.77 6.90 -2.73
CA ALA A 7 -7.88 5.77 -2.93
C ALA A 7 -8.49 4.49 -2.35
N SER A 8 -8.34 3.37 -3.06
CA SER A 8 -8.79 2.05 -2.63
C SER A 8 -8.06 1.62 -1.34
N THR A 9 -8.63 0.67 -0.60
CA THR A 9 -8.00 0.13 0.61
C THR A 9 -6.61 -0.47 0.34
N ILE A 10 -6.35 -1.00 -0.87
CA ILE A 10 -5.04 -1.51 -1.27
C ILE A 10 -4.06 -0.36 -1.43
N GLU A 11 -4.44 0.71 -2.14
CA GLU A 11 -3.62 1.91 -2.31
C GLU A 11 -3.32 2.57 -0.97
N GLN A 12 -4.33 2.77 -0.11
CA GLN A 12 -4.13 3.37 1.22
C GLN A 12 -3.12 2.56 2.05
N ARG A 13 -3.22 1.23 2.03
CA ARG A 13 -2.27 0.36 2.75
C ARG A 13 -0.88 0.41 2.12
N ALA A 14 -0.77 0.36 0.80
CA ALA A 14 0.50 0.40 0.10
C ALA A 14 1.26 1.69 0.37
N TYR A 15 0.57 2.83 0.24
CA TYR A 15 1.13 4.15 0.57
C TYR A 15 1.45 4.29 2.06
N GLY A 16 0.60 3.76 2.94
CA GLY A 16 0.89 3.70 4.38
C GLY A 16 2.16 2.92 4.72
N TYR A 17 2.36 1.74 4.11
CA TYR A 17 3.58 0.94 4.29
C TYR A 17 4.81 1.58 3.65
N ALA A 18 4.67 2.19 2.49
CA ALA A 18 5.77 2.91 1.85
C ALA A 18 6.20 4.10 2.73
N ALA A 19 5.24 4.91 3.17
CA ALA A 19 5.48 6.07 4.01
C ALA A 19 6.11 5.71 5.38
N SER A 20 5.71 4.60 6.00
CA SER A 20 6.29 4.17 7.29
C SER A 20 7.79 3.87 7.23
N SER A 21 8.32 3.55 6.05
CA SER A 21 9.75 3.30 5.84
C SER A 21 10.58 4.59 5.95
N PHE A 22 9.96 5.74 5.80
CA PHE A 22 10.63 7.04 5.80
C PHE A 22 10.18 7.96 6.94
N LEU A 23 8.89 7.92 7.29
CA LEU A 23 8.28 8.75 8.34
C LEU A 23 8.41 8.07 9.70
N THR A 24 9.64 7.93 10.18
CA THR A 24 9.99 7.11 11.37
C THR A 24 9.78 7.80 12.72
N PHE A 25 9.47 9.10 12.77
CA PHE A 25 9.58 9.89 14.01
C PHE A 25 8.26 10.44 14.57
N VAL A 26 7.09 9.96 14.15
CA VAL A 26 5.85 10.34 14.85
C VAL A 26 5.39 9.23 15.77
N GLY A 27 5.34 9.55 17.06
CA GLY A 27 5.03 8.61 18.13
C GLY A 27 3.78 7.75 17.87
N GLU A 28 3.81 6.51 18.37
CA GLU A 28 2.66 5.59 18.45
C GLU A 28 1.85 5.39 17.14
N TRP A 29 2.47 5.57 15.98
CA TRP A 29 1.86 5.23 14.70
C TRP A 29 2.18 3.77 14.38
N ASP A 30 1.34 2.89 14.92
CA ASP A 30 1.46 1.43 14.80
C ASP A 30 0.73 0.85 13.57
N SER A 31 0.12 1.69 12.73
CA SER A 31 -0.72 1.24 11.62
C SER A 31 -0.38 1.93 10.29
N ALA A 32 -0.55 1.20 9.19
CA ALA A 32 -0.41 1.74 7.84
C ALA A 32 -1.40 2.89 7.58
N GLU A 33 -2.58 2.88 8.21
CA GLU A 33 -3.59 3.93 8.10
C GLU A 33 -3.07 5.28 8.60
N LYS A 34 -2.45 5.33 9.78
CA LYS A 34 -1.87 6.58 10.33
C LYS A 34 -0.74 7.12 9.46
N HIS A 35 0.08 6.24 8.89
CA HIS A 35 1.14 6.65 7.96
C HIS A 35 0.58 7.15 6.62
N TYR A 36 -0.52 6.57 6.15
CA TYR A 36 -1.22 7.05 4.97
C TYR A 36 -1.86 8.43 5.19
N GLU A 37 -2.46 8.67 6.34
CA GLU A 37 -2.97 9.99 6.72
C GLU A 37 -1.85 11.03 6.77
N ALA A 38 -0.70 10.67 7.35
CA ALA A 38 0.47 11.53 7.40
C ALA A 38 0.99 11.85 6.00
N TYR A 39 1.13 10.84 5.14
CA TYR A 39 1.49 11.01 3.73
C TYR A 39 0.52 11.95 3.00
N THR A 40 -0.80 11.78 3.23
CA THR A 40 -1.82 12.64 2.61
C THR A 40 -1.68 14.08 3.06
N LYS A 41 -1.50 14.33 4.37
CA LYS A 41 -1.27 15.68 4.91
C LYS A 41 0.01 16.30 4.35
N LEU A 42 1.07 15.52 4.15
CA LEU A 42 2.31 15.99 3.52
C LEU A 42 2.08 16.42 2.07
N LEU A 43 1.28 15.68 1.30
CA LEU A 43 0.90 16.07 -0.06
C LEU A 43 0.03 17.34 -0.08
N GLU A 44 -0.92 17.45 0.86
CA GLU A 44 -1.84 18.60 0.94
C GLU A 44 -1.13 19.90 1.30
N HIS A 45 -0.14 19.84 2.19
CA HIS A 45 0.59 21.01 2.69
C HIS A 45 2.03 21.11 2.14
N TYR A 46 2.33 20.42 1.03
CA TYR A 46 3.65 20.38 0.38
C TYR A 46 4.27 21.78 0.16
N ASN A 47 3.45 22.81 -0.08
CA ASN A 47 3.90 24.20 -0.31
C ASN A 47 3.79 25.12 0.92
N ASP A 48 3.22 24.67 2.04
CA ASP A 48 2.96 25.52 3.20
C ASP A 48 3.27 24.81 4.52
N TYR A 49 4.55 24.89 4.89
CA TYR A 49 5.08 24.26 6.10
C TYR A 49 4.43 24.80 7.39
N ALA A 50 3.90 26.02 7.38
CA ALA A 50 3.28 26.62 8.56
C ALA A 50 1.91 26.00 8.90
N GLU A 51 1.32 25.22 7.98
CA GLU A 51 0.05 24.53 8.19
C GLU A 51 0.21 23.07 8.65
N LEU A 52 1.45 22.54 8.70
CA LEU A 52 1.70 21.21 9.22
C LEU A 52 1.61 21.19 10.75
N ASP A 53 0.95 20.19 11.31
CA ASP A 53 0.97 19.88 12.74
C ASP A 53 2.42 19.73 13.22
N ASP A 54 2.74 20.22 14.43
CA ASP A 54 4.07 20.16 15.05
C ASP A 54 4.69 18.75 14.96
N ASN A 55 3.88 17.69 15.04
CA ASN A 55 4.34 16.31 14.92
C ASN A 55 4.78 15.93 13.50
N ILE A 56 4.09 16.45 12.48
CA ILE A 56 4.43 16.23 11.08
C ILE A 56 5.61 17.10 10.68
N ALA A 57 5.66 18.34 11.17
CA ALA A 57 6.80 19.24 11.01
C ALA A 57 8.10 18.64 11.61
N LEU A 58 8.04 17.98 12.78
CA LEU A 58 9.20 17.30 13.36
C LEU A 58 9.72 16.14 12.49
N VAL A 59 8.83 15.37 11.86
CA VAL A 59 9.23 14.32 10.90
C VAL A 59 9.76 14.91 9.59
N TRP A 60 9.34 16.11 9.26
CA TRP A 60 9.72 16.80 8.04
C TRP A 60 11.03 17.56 8.11
N GLN A 61 11.39 18.08 9.29
CA GLN A 61 12.58 18.92 9.50
C GLN A 61 13.87 18.41 8.82
N PRO A 62 14.16 17.09 8.78
CA PRO A 62 15.34 16.56 8.08
C PRO A 62 15.35 16.75 6.55
N PHE A 63 14.20 17.04 5.93
CA PHE A 63 13.99 17.03 4.48
C PHE A 63 13.75 18.42 3.85
N GLU A 64 13.78 19.51 4.65
CA GLU A 64 13.49 20.89 4.25
C GLU A 64 14.36 21.46 3.10
N GLN A 65 15.45 20.79 2.70
CA GLN A 65 16.38 21.24 1.66
C GLN A 65 16.34 20.37 0.39
N GLY A 66 15.22 20.36 -0.33
CA GLY A 66 15.11 19.76 -1.66
C GLY A 66 15.11 18.22 -1.71
N HIS A 67 15.11 17.56 -0.56
CA HIS A 67 15.09 16.09 -0.45
C HIS A 67 13.67 15.52 -0.45
N LEU A 68 12.67 16.41 -0.48
CA LEU A 68 11.27 16.04 -0.40
C LEU A 68 10.74 15.45 -1.70
N ASP A 69 11.02 16.07 -2.84
CA ASP A 69 10.53 15.55 -4.13
C ASP A 69 11.07 14.14 -4.36
N ASP A 70 12.32 13.93 -3.97
CA ASP A 70 12.99 12.63 -4.01
C ASP A 70 12.36 11.64 -3.03
N LEU A 71 11.93 12.09 -1.84
CA LEU A 71 11.24 11.27 -0.84
C LEU A 71 9.85 10.86 -1.33
N LEU A 72 9.06 11.80 -1.85
CA LEU A 72 7.72 11.54 -2.37
C LEU A 72 7.80 10.58 -3.56
N HIS A 73 8.76 10.77 -4.48
CA HIS A 73 9.01 9.81 -5.55
C HIS A 73 9.37 8.42 -5.02
N GLN A 74 10.21 8.33 -3.99
CA GLN A 74 10.54 7.03 -3.39
C GLN A 74 9.33 6.35 -2.74
N ILE A 75 8.47 7.11 -2.06
CA ILE A 75 7.22 6.62 -1.48
C ILE A 75 6.28 6.15 -2.60
N ASP A 76 6.11 6.94 -3.66
CA ASP A 76 5.29 6.59 -4.82
C ASP A 76 5.80 5.31 -5.49
N ASP A 77 7.09 5.23 -5.82
CA ASP A 77 7.69 4.05 -6.47
C ASP A 77 7.52 2.79 -5.61
N MET A 78 7.74 2.89 -4.29
CA MET A 78 7.53 1.77 -3.37
C MET A 78 6.05 1.38 -3.27
N ALA A 79 5.14 2.34 -3.17
CA ALA A 79 3.71 2.08 -3.10
C ALA A 79 3.22 1.40 -4.39
N GLN A 80 3.64 1.88 -5.56
CA GLN A 80 3.29 1.28 -6.85
C GLN A 80 3.82 -0.15 -6.99
N ALA A 81 5.04 -0.42 -6.53
CA ALA A 81 5.58 -1.78 -6.50
C ALA A 81 4.75 -2.71 -5.59
N ILE A 82 4.34 -2.23 -4.40
CA ILE A 82 3.47 -2.99 -3.49
C ILE A 82 2.10 -3.25 -4.13
N ILE A 83 1.48 -2.23 -4.74
CA ILE A 83 0.19 -2.36 -5.44
C ILE A 83 0.29 -3.43 -6.52
N GLY A 84 1.30 -3.35 -7.39
CA GLY A 84 1.51 -4.33 -8.45
C GLY A 84 1.67 -5.76 -7.93
N GLN A 85 2.42 -5.94 -6.83
CA GLN A 85 2.59 -7.26 -6.22
C GLN A 85 1.28 -7.81 -5.63
N VAL A 86 0.49 -6.97 -4.98
CA VAL A 86 -0.83 -7.36 -4.43
C VAL A 86 -1.80 -7.70 -5.55
N GLU A 87 -1.86 -6.88 -6.61
CA GLU A 87 -2.72 -7.13 -7.78
C GLU A 87 -2.35 -8.44 -8.48
N GLN A 88 -1.06 -8.71 -8.66
CA GLN A 88 -0.59 -9.98 -9.20
C GLN A 88 -1.01 -11.15 -8.31
N SER A 89 -0.82 -11.02 -6.99
CA SER A 89 -1.20 -12.06 -6.03
C SER A 89 -2.72 -12.34 -6.07
N LEU A 90 -3.56 -11.31 -6.24
CA LEU A 90 -5.00 -11.47 -6.40
C LEU A 90 -5.37 -12.15 -7.73
N ALA A 91 -4.65 -11.84 -8.81
CA ALA A 91 -4.80 -12.51 -10.10
C ALA A 91 -4.44 -14.00 -10.01
N ASP A 92 -3.36 -14.32 -9.29
CA ASP A 92 -2.92 -15.70 -9.06
C ASP A 92 -3.95 -16.46 -8.22
N VAL A 93 -4.44 -15.89 -7.12
CA VAL A 93 -5.54 -16.50 -6.32
C VAL A 93 -6.75 -16.81 -7.19
N LYS A 94 -7.15 -15.87 -8.05
CA LYS A 94 -8.28 -16.06 -8.97
C LYS A 94 -8.00 -17.22 -9.94
N SER A 95 -6.78 -17.30 -10.49
CA SER A 95 -6.35 -18.38 -11.39
C SER A 95 -6.44 -19.74 -10.71
N GLY A 96 -5.89 -19.87 -9.50
CA GLY A 96 -5.95 -21.11 -8.73
C GLY A 96 -7.37 -21.51 -8.34
N LEU A 97 -8.22 -20.54 -7.97
CA LEU A 97 -9.63 -20.79 -7.65
C LEU A 97 -10.39 -21.34 -8.87
N VAL A 98 -10.15 -20.79 -10.06
CA VAL A 98 -10.77 -21.28 -11.29
C VAL A 98 -10.32 -22.71 -11.61
N SER A 99 -9.03 -23.00 -11.48
CA SER A 99 -8.49 -24.34 -11.72
C SER A 99 -9.05 -25.37 -10.73
N ALA A 100 -9.02 -25.07 -9.43
CA ALA A 100 -9.61 -25.93 -8.41
C ALA A 100 -11.12 -26.16 -8.61
N ALA A 101 -11.85 -25.17 -9.13
CA ALA A 101 -13.26 -25.32 -9.48
C ALA A 101 -13.47 -26.30 -10.65
N ILE A 102 -12.62 -26.24 -11.67
CA ILE A 102 -12.66 -27.14 -12.83
C ILE A 102 -12.38 -28.57 -12.40
N ASP A 103 -11.40 -28.76 -11.51
CA ASP A 103 -10.97 -30.09 -11.06
C ASP A 103 -11.81 -30.66 -9.91
N CYS A 104 -12.85 -29.93 -9.49
CA CYS A 104 -13.71 -30.30 -8.35
C CYS A 104 -12.93 -30.46 -7.03
N GLU A 105 -11.87 -29.68 -6.85
CA GLU A 105 -10.99 -29.69 -5.67
C GLU A 105 -11.33 -28.58 -4.66
N LEU A 106 -12.36 -27.78 -4.92
CA LEU A 106 -12.84 -26.81 -3.96
C LEU A 106 -13.45 -27.51 -2.73
N PRO A 107 -13.17 -27.02 -1.51
CA PRO A 107 -13.77 -27.58 -0.31
C PRO A 107 -15.30 -27.34 -0.30
N ASP A 108 -16.04 -28.29 0.26
CA ASP A 108 -17.49 -28.16 0.46
C ASP A 108 -17.84 -26.96 1.38
N ASP A 109 -16.94 -26.61 2.31
CA ASP A 109 -17.01 -25.42 3.16
C ASP A 109 -15.96 -24.39 2.74
N TYR A 110 -16.40 -23.29 2.14
CA TYR A 110 -15.49 -22.24 1.65
C TYR A 110 -14.72 -21.50 2.75
N ARG A 111 -15.02 -21.72 4.03
CA ARG A 111 -14.19 -21.22 5.13
C ARG A 111 -12.85 -21.94 5.22
N ASP A 112 -12.75 -23.13 4.65
CA ASP A 112 -11.53 -23.94 4.60
C ASP A 112 -10.69 -23.65 3.35
N LEU A 113 -11.04 -22.63 2.55
CA LEU A 113 -10.23 -22.22 1.41
C LEU A 113 -8.87 -21.69 1.85
N ASP A 114 -7.81 -22.35 1.40
CA ASP A 114 -6.45 -21.85 1.54
C ASP A 114 -6.12 -20.89 0.38
N MET A 115 -6.34 -19.59 0.61
CA MET A 115 -6.02 -18.54 -0.37
C MET A 115 -4.54 -18.53 -0.77
N LYS A 116 -3.64 -18.95 0.13
CA LYS A 116 -2.22 -18.98 -0.18
C LYS A 116 -1.92 -20.13 -1.15
N ALA A 117 -2.43 -21.32 -0.88
CA ALA A 117 -2.28 -22.47 -1.77
C ALA A 117 -2.89 -22.18 -3.15
N LEU A 118 -4.03 -21.49 -3.21
CA LEU A 118 -4.65 -21.06 -4.47
C LEU A 118 -3.80 -20.02 -5.23
N ALA A 119 -3.13 -19.11 -4.52
CA ALA A 119 -2.19 -18.19 -5.16
C ALA A 119 -1.00 -18.96 -5.78
N GLU A 120 -0.43 -19.91 -5.03
CA GLU A 120 0.70 -20.72 -5.49
C GLU A 120 0.34 -21.57 -6.71
N SER A 121 -0.79 -22.29 -6.69
CA SER A 121 -1.24 -23.09 -7.84
C SER A 121 -1.64 -22.23 -9.06
N GLY A 122 -2.22 -21.07 -8.81
CA GLY A 122 -2.60 -20.13 -9.85
C GLY A 122 -1.42 -19.49 -10.57
N ALA A 123 -0.33 -19.21 -9.86
CA ALA A 123 0.93 -18.72 -10.42
C ALA A 123 1.66 -19.78 -11.26
N GLU A 124 1.58 -21.06 -10.85
CA GLU A 124 2.11 -22.18 -11.65
C GLU A 124 1.35 -22.38 -12.96
N SER A 125 0.06 -22.05 -12.98
CA SER A 125 -0.82 -22.23 -14.16
C SER A 125 -0.63 -21.15 -15.25
N THR A 126 0.06 -20.05 -14.95
CA THR A 126 0.33 -18.93 -15.87
C THR A 126 1.76 -18.89 -16.42
N THR A 127 2.62 -19.84 -16.01
CA THR A 127 4.02 -19.99 -16.46
C THR A 127 4.15 -21.08 -17.53
#